data_AF-A0A941F1M0-F1
#
_entry.id   AF-A0A941F1M0-F1
#
_cell.length_a   1.000
_cell.length_b   1.000
_cell.length_c   1.000
_cell.angle_alpha   90.00
_cell.angle_beta   90.00
_cell.angle_gamma   90.00
#
_symmetry.space_group_name_H-M   'P 1'
#
loop_
_entity.id
_entity.type
_entity.pdbx_description
1 polymer ?
#
loop_
_entity_poly.entity_id
_entity_poly.type
_entity_poly.pdbx_seq_one_letter_code
_entity_poly.pdbx_strand_id
1 'polypeptide(L)'
;MDQPEPPNPNSNPPRPLSWNPGSRHRVLIIGSGFGGLFAAKALRRAEADVTILASTPNHLFQPLLYQVATGILSQGEIAPAVREILRRQRNVRVLLGTAVSMDLEARTVTARAPGRTAPFDVGYDSLIVATGASQSYFGRAEFAEHAPGLKSIDDALELRGRIFGAFELAELEEDPRARARRLTFAVVGAGAT
;
A
#
# COMPACT_ATOMS: atom_id res chain seq x y z
N MET A 1 26.64 -26.24 -15.36
CA MET A 1 25.77 -26.19 -14.17
C MET A 1 26.60 -25.48 -13.12
N ASP A 2 26.54 -24.15 -13.13
CA ASP A 2 27.42 -23.29 -12.33
C ASP A 2 26.80 -23.15 -10.95
N GLN A 3 27.46 -23.67 -9.92
CA GLN A 3 26.95 -23.54 -8.55
C GLN A 3 27.15 -22.08 -8.09
N PRO A 4 26.13 -21.44 -7.48
CA PRO A 4 26.30 -20.10 -6.94
C PRO A 4 27.34 -20.13 -5.80
N GLU A 5 28.30 -19.22 -5.90
CA GLU A 5 29.38 -19.03 -4.94
C GLU A 5 28.82 -18.74 -3.53
N PRO A 6 29.36 -19.36 -2.46
CA PRO A 6 28.88 -19.12 -1.11
C PRO A 6 29.07 -17.65 -0.70
N PRO A 7 28.14 -17.06 0.08
CA PRO A 7 28.21 -15.66 0.46
C PRO A 7 29.49 -15.38 1.28
N ASN A 8 30.21 -14.33 0.89
CA ASN A 8 31.44 -13.90 1.55
C ASN A 8 31.18 -13.52 3.03
N PRO A 9 31.77 -14.23 4.00
CA PRO A 9 31.59 -13.96 5.43
C PRO A 9 32.15 -12.61 5.89
N ASN A 10 32.94 -11.93 5.04
CA ASN A 10 33.50 -10.59 5.29
C ASN A 10 32.74 -9.46 4.56
N SER A 11 31.53 -9.73 4.04
CA SER A 11 30.69 -8.65 3.50
C SER A 11 30.11 -7.83 4.65
N ASN A 12 30.69 -6.64 4.85
CA ASN A 12 30.16 -5.65 5.79
C ASN A 12 28.70 -5.37 5.40
N PRO A 13 27.72 -5.39 6.33
CA PRO A 13 26.34 -5.04 6.00
C PRO A 13 26.31 -3.65 5.35
N PRO A 14 25.38 -3.39 4.41
CA PRO A 14 25.27 -2.09 3.77
C PRO A 14 25.18 -1.04 4.87
N ARG A 15 26.18 -0.14 4.91
CA ARG A 15 26.23 0.92 5.92
C ARG A 15 24.88 1.64 5.91
N PRO A 16 24.19 1.79 7.04
CA PRO A 16 23.06 2.71 7.11
C PRO A 16 23.55 4.07 6.63
N LEU A 17 22.74 4.76 5.81
CA LEU A 17 23.05 6.11 5.34
C LEU A 17 23.49 6.95 6.54
N SER A 18 24.77 7.29 6.59
CA SER A 18 25.50 7.64 7.81
C SER A 18 24.96 8.88 8.50
N TRP A 19 24.82 8.79 9.82
CA TRP A 19 24.43 9.84 10.76
C TRP A 19 25.42 11.00 10.81
N ASN A 20 24.92 12.24 10.82
CA ASN A 20 25.69 13.46 11.04
C ASN A 20 25.03 14.26 12.17
N PRO A 21 25.63 14.36 13.37
CA PRO A 21 25.10 15.16 14.48
C PRO A 21 25.19 16.65 14.11
N GLY A 22 24.03 17.25 13.87
CA GLY A 22 23.86 18.56 13.22
C GLY A 22 22.79 18.55 12.11
N SER A 23 22.31 17.36 11.74
CA SER A 23 21.15 17.17 10.85
C SER A 23 19.83 17.40 11.58
N ARG A 24 18.80 17.85 10.84
CA ARG A 24 17.43 18.07 11.35
C ARG A 24 16.85 16.77 11.91
N HIS A 25 15.96 16.88 12.90
CA HIS A 25 15.28 15.73 13.53
C HIS A 25 14.59 14.85 12.48
N ARG A 26 14.77 13.53 12.52
CA ARG A 26 14.26 12.62 11.48
C ARG A 26 12.94 11.98 11.92
N VAL A 27 11.88 12.24 11.18
CA VAL A 27 10.58 11.61 11.38
C VAL A 27 10.35 10.57 10.30
N LEU A 28 10.21 9.30 10.68
CA LEU A 28 9.78 8.23 9.79
C LEU A 28 8.27 8.01 9.95
N ILE A 29 7.56 7.96 8.83
CA ILE A 29 6.13 7.66 8.75
C ILE A 29 5.99 6.37 7.95
N ILE A 30 5.42 5.32 8.55
CA ILE A 30 5.09 4.08 7.83
C ILE A 30 3.65 4.17 7.34
N GLY A 31 3.47 4.17 6.02
CA GLY A 31 2.17 4.25 5.34
C GLY A 31 1.85 5.63 4.78
N SER A 32 1.20 5.65 3.62
CA SER A 32 0.79 6.85 2.87
C SER A 32 -0.74 7.05 2.83
N GLY A 33 -1.48 6.31 3.66
CA GLY A 33 -2.92 6.52 3.84
C GLY A 33 -3.24 7.87 4.49
N PHE A 34 -4.48 8.04 4.96
CA PHE A 34 -4.90 9.30 5.60
C PHE A 34 -3.97 9.70 6.76
N GLY A 35 -3.73 8.81 7.71
CA GLY A 35 -2.87 9.11 8.86
C GLY A 35 -1.47 9.60 8.44
N GLY A 36 -0.79 8.85 7.56
CA GLY A 36 0.57 9.17 7.18
C GLY A 36 0.71 10.42 6.30
N LEU A 37 -0.16 10.59 5.31
CA LEU A 37 -0.13 11.76 4.44
C LEU A 37 -0.43 13.05 5.21
N PHE A 38 -1.46 13.04 6.08
CA PHE A 38 -1.83 14.23 6.83
C PHE A 38 -0.82 14.54 7.94
N ALA A 39 -0.22 13.53 8.57
CA ALA A 39 0.91 13.73 9.48
C ALA A 39 2.09 14.41 8.78
N ALA A 40 2.47 13.95 7.57
CA ALA A 40 3.53 14.58 6.80
C ALA A 40 3.21 16.05 6.44
N LYS A 41 1.97 16.34 6.06
CA LYS A 41 1.50 17.72 5.78
C LYS A 41 1.56 18.60 7.03
N ALA A 42 1.19 18.08 8.20
CA ALA A 42 1.25 18.82 9.46
C ALA A 42 2.71 19.18 9.83
N LEU A 43 3.66 18.31 9.50
CA LEU A 43 5.10 18.52 9.73
C LEU A 43 5.79 19.40 8.68
N ARG A 44 5.05 20.01 7.74
CA ARG A 44 5.62 20.81 6.63
C ARG A 44 6.52 21.97 7.07
N ARG A 45 6.25 22.56 8.24
CA ARG A 45 7.00 23.71 8.79
C ARG A 45 7.90 23.32 9.97
N ALA A 46 7.91 22.06 10.36
CA ALA A 46 8.78 21.59 11.42
C ALA A 46 10.25 21.62 10.97
N GLU A 47 11.15 21.87 11.92
CA GLU A 47 12.60 21.75 11.70
C GLU A 47 13.03 20.28 11.74
N ALA A 48 12.43 19.48 10.86
CA ALA A 48 12.57 18.04 10.80
C ALA A 48 12.57 17.56 9.35
N ASP A 49 13.33 16.50 9.09
CA ASP A 49 13.31 15.77 7.82
C ASP A 49 12.33 14.60 7.93
N VAL A 50 11.31 14.61 7.08
CA VAL A 50 10.22 13.62 7.08
C VAL A 50 10.46 12.60 5.99
N THR A 51 10.45 11.32 6.34
CA THR A 51 10.44 10.22 5.37
C THR A 51 9.13 9.45 5.47
N ILE A 52 8.39 9.34 4.38
CA ILE A 52 7.26 8.41 4.26
C ILE A 52 7.77 7.13 3.61
N LEU A 53 7.68 6.00 4.31
CA LEU A 53 7.89 4.67 3.77
C LEU A 53 6.52 4.04 3.49
N ALA A 54 6.21 3.77 2.21
CA ALA A 54 4.93 3.22 1.81
C ALA A 54 5.11 2.08 0.80
N SER A 55 4.29 1.04 0.93
CA SER A 55 4.28 -0.11 0.01
C SER A 55 3.68 0.23 -1.36
N THR A 56 2.90 1.31 -1.45
CA THR A 56 2.34 1.83 -2.70
C THR A 56 2.75 3.29 -2.92
N PRO A 57 2.89 3.73 -4.18
CA PRO A 57 3.30 5.10 -4.49
C PRO A 57 2.16 6.13 -4.34
N ASN A 58 0.92 5.67 -4.20
CA ASN A 58 -0.30 6.48 -4.26
C ASN A 58 -0.93 6.68 -2.88
N HIS A 59 -1.59 7.83 -2.71
CA HIS A 59 -2.53 8.02 -1.62
C HIS A 59 -3.91 7.63 -2.11
N LEU A 60 -4.49 6.56 -1.55
CA LEU A 60 -5.79 6.05 -1.95
C LEU A 60 -6.91 6.69 -1.13
N PHE A 61 -7.81 7.41 -1.82
CA PHE A 61 -9.07 7.88 -1.24
C PHE A 61 -10.09 6.73 -1.25
N GLN A 62 -9.93 5.82 -0.27
CA GLN A 62 -10.74 4.61 -0.12
C GLN A 62 -12.26 4.82 -0.20
N PRO A 63 -12.85 5.93 0.31
CA PRO A 63 -14.30 6.13 0.26
C PRO A 63 -14.92 6.13 -1.14
N LEU A 64 -14.15 6.25 -2.23
CA LEU A 64 -14.68 6.20 -3.60
C LEU A 64 -14.25 4.94 -4.37
N LEU A 65 -13.68 3.93 -3.69
CA LEU A 65 -13.27 2.68 -4.34
C LEU A 65 -14.43 1.96 -5.02
N TYR A 66 -15.64 2.03 -4.47
CA TYR A 66 -16.83 1.44 -5.07
C TYR A 66 -17.14 2.03 -6.45
N GLN A 67 -16.81 3.31 -6.68
CA GLN A 67 -17.00 3.96 -7.98
C GLN A 67 -15.98 3.48 -9.01
N VAL A 68 -14.77 3.12 -8.58
CA VAL A 68 -13.78 2.46 -9.46
C VAL A 68 -14.21 1.03 -9.77
N ALA A 69 -14.68 0.29 -8.77
CA ALA A 69 -15.15 -1.09 -8.93
C ALA A 69 -16.35 -1.22 -9.87
N THR A 70 -17.20 -0.20 -9.92
CA THR A 70 -18.38 -0.15 -10.81
C THR A 70 -18.12 0.58 -12.13
N GLY A 71 -16.91 1.07 -12.36
CA GLY A 71 -16.52 1.76 -13.60
C GLY A 71 -17.00 3.21 -13.74
N ILE A 72 -17.54 3.82 -12.68
CA ILE A 72 -17.94 5.24 -12.65
C ILE A 72 -16.71 6.16 -12.66
N LEU A 73 -15.66 5.79 -11.92
CA LEU A 73 -14.41 6.56 -11.84
C LEU A 73 -13.22 5.74 -12.32
N SER A 74 -12.21 6.45 -12.81
CA SER A 74 -10.89 5.89 -13.06
C SER A 74 -10.05 5.87 -11.77
N GLN A 75 -9.10 4.94 -11.68
CA GLN A 75 -8.19 4.85 -10.53
C GLN A 75 -7.39 6.15 -10.30
N GLY A 76 -7.03 6.86 -11.37
CA GLY A 76 -6.21 8.08 -11.28
C GLY A 76 -6.90 9.23 -10.58
N GLU A 77 -8.24 9.25 -10.58
CA GLU A 77 -9.05 10.27 -9.91
C GLU A 77 -9.06 10.12 -8.39
N ILE A 78 -8.83 8.90 -7.88
CA ILE A 78 -8.91 8.60 -6.44
C ILE A 78 -7.57 8.18 -5.82
N ALA A 79 -6.53 7.98 -6.63
CA ALA A 79 -5.23 7.49 -6.19
C ALA A 79 -4.04 8.30 -6.74
N PRO A 80 -3.98 9.63 -6.49
CA PRO A 80 -2.83 10.43 -6.91
C PRO A 80 -1.53 9.96 -6.25
N ALA A 81 -0.41 10.15 -6.95
CA ALA A 81 0.90 9.82 -6.40
C ALA A 81 1.21 10.70 -5.17
N VAL A 82 1.68 10.08 -4.08
CA VAL A 82 2.00 10.78 -2.82
C VAL A 82 3.03 11.88 -3.06
N ARG A 83 4.02 11.61 -3.93
CA ARG A 83 5.06 12.57 -4.32
C ARG A 83 4.47 13.81 -5.00
N GLU A 84 3.43 13.65 -5.82
CA GLU A 84 2.79 14.77 -6.51
C GLU A 84 2.01 15.66 -5.55
N ILE A 85 1.33 15.05 -4.57
CA ILE A 85 0.62 15.76 -3.49
C ILE A 85 1.61 16.58 -2.65
N LEU A 86 2.78 16.00 -2.36
CA LEU A 86 3.80 16.58 -1.50
C LEU A 86 4.87 17.38 -2.26
N ARG A 87 4.76 17.57 -3.58
CA ARG A 87 5.82 18.15 -4.43
C ARG A 87 6.34 19.53 -4.01
N ARG A 88 5.53 20.30 -3.26
CA ARG A 88 5.86 21.65 -2.77
C ARG A 88 6.39 21.67 -1.33
N GLN A 89 6.57 20.51 -0.71
CA GLN A 89 7.09 20.36 0.63
C GLN A 89 8.57 19.96 0.55
N ARG A 90 9.46 20.82 1.04
CA ARG A 90 10.91 20.65 0.90
C ARG A 90 11.52 19.66 1.89
N ASN A 91 10.88 19.47 3.03
CA ASN A 91 11.39 18.64 4.12
C ASN A 91 10.79 17.23 4.11
N VAL A 92 10.25 16.75 2.98
CA VAL A 92 9.67 15.42 2.89
C VAL A 92 10.25 14.62 1.72
N ARG A 93 10.53 13.36 1.99
CA ARG A 93 10.90 12.34 1.01
C ARG A 93 9.92 11.19 1.13
N VAL A 94 9.53 10.64 -0.02
CA VAL A 94 8.75 9.40 -0.08
C VAL A 94 9.68 8.27 -0.49
N LEU A 95 9.51 7.09 0.07
CA LEU A 95 10.21 5.85 -0.24
C LEU A 95 9.19 4.76 -0.54
N LEU A 96 9.36 4.10 -1.69
CA LEU A 96 8.61 2.90 -1.99
C LEU A 96 9.28 1.74 -1.26
N GLY A 97 8.54 1.06 -0.41
CA GLY A 97 8.99 -0.11 0.31
C GLY A 97 8.00 -0.54 1.39
N THR A 98 7.96 -1.83 1.64
CA THR A 98 7.18 -2.45 2.70
C THR A 98 8.08 -2.63 3.91
N ALA A 99 7.71 -2.04 5.05
CA ALA A 99 8.38 -2.30 6.32
C ALA A 99 8.16 -3.77 6.72
N VAL A 100 9.23 -4.46 7.10
CA VAL A 100 9.19 -5.90 7.45
C VAL A 100 9.67 -6.17 8.87
N SER A 101 10.48 -5.29 9.46
CA SER A 101 10.90 -5.38 10.86
C SER A 101 11.24 -4.00 11.41
N MET A 102 11.24 -3.89 12.73
CA MET A 102 11.55 -2.66 13.45
C MET A 102 12.47 -3.00 14.63
N ASP A 103 13.56 -2.26 14.73
CA ASP A 103 14.42 -2.24 15.91
C ASP A 103 14.18 -0.92 16.64
N LEU A 104 13.62 -1.01 17.85
CA LEU A 104 13.29 0.16 18.68
C LEU A 104 14.51 0.70 19.42
N GLU A 105 15.48 -0.16 19.73
CA GLU A 105 16.71 0.23 20.42
C GLU A 105 17.65 0.96 19.45
N ALA A 106 17.89 0.36 18.28
CA ALA A 106 18.66 0.97 17.20
C ALA A 106 17.86 2.03 16.39
N ARG A 107 16.59 2.27 16.75
CA ARG A 107 15.67 3.21 16.09
C ARG A 107 15.68 3.13 14.58
N THR A 108 15.48 1.91 14.07
CA THR A 108 15.59 1.60 12.65
C THR A 108 14.40 0.75 12.18
N VAL A 109 13.93 1.01 10.96
CA VAL A 109 12.94 0.18 10.27
C VAL A 109 13.59 -0.46 9.06
N THR A 110 13.54 -1.79 8.97
CA THR A 110 13.99 -2.53 7.79
C THR A 110 12.83 -2.66 6.81
N ALA A 111 13.11 -2.38 5.54
CA ALA A 111 12.14 -2.40 4.46
C ALA A 111 12.61 -3.20 3.25
N ARG A 112 11.66 -3.74 2.49
CA ARG A 112 11.88 -4.37 1.18
C ARG A 112 11.20 -3.55 0.10
N ALA A 113 11.84 -3.39 -1.05
CA ALA A 113 11.27 -2.71 -2.21
C ALA A 113 11.21 -3.65 -3.42
N PRO A 114 10.18 -3.53 -4.28
CA PRO A 114 10.15 -4.24 -5.56
C PRO A 114 11.42 -3.97 -6.37
N GLY A 115 11.97 -5.02 -6.99
CA GLY A 115 13.20 -4.92 -7.80
C GLY A 115 14.50 -4.76 -7.00
N ARG A 116 14.47 -4.84 -5.66
CA ARG A 116 15.66 -4.75 -4.81
C ARG A 116 15.88 -6.08 -4.07
N THR A 117 17.02 -6.73 -4.30
CA THR A 117 17.33 -8.06 -3.72
C THR A 117 17.51 -8.02 -2.21
N ALA A 118 18.28 -7.05 -1.72
CA ALA A 118 18.55 -6.88 -0.30
C ALA A 118 17.55 -5.90 0.35
N PRO A 119 17.11 -6.18 1.59
CA PRO A 119 16.44 -5.18 2.42
C PRO A 119 17.30 -3.93 2.62
N PHE A 120 16.67 -2.85 3.05
CA PHE A 120 17.36 -1.62 3.43
C PHE A 120 16.76 -1.03 4.69
N ASP A 121 17.61 -0.33 5.44
CA ASP A 121 17.24 0.25 6.71
C ASP A 121 16.95 1.74 6.59
N VAL A 122 15.96 2.19 7.36
CA VAL A 122 15.59 3.60 7.51
C VAL A 122 15.63 3.95 8.98
N GLY A 123 16.66 4.71 9.36
CA GLY A 123 16.80 5.23 10.72
C GLY A 123 15.83 6.38 10.99
N TYR A 124 15.43 6.53 12.26
CA TYR A 124 14.52 7.58 12.69
C TYR A 124 14.87 8.09 14.09
N ASP A 125 14.39 9.29 14.42
CA ASP A 125 14.39 9.83 15.78
C ASP A 125 12.97 9.81 16.38
N SER A 126 11.95 9.94 15.52
CA SER A 126 10.55 9.68 15.87
C SER A 126 9.86 8.86 14.78
N LEU A 127 8.95 7.97 15.20
CA LEU A 127 8.23 7.06 14.33
C LEU A 127 6.73 7.27 14.42
N ILE A 128 6.08 7.37 13.25
CA ILE A 128 4.62 7.38 13.11
C ILE A 128 4.21 6.12 12.35
N VAL A 129 3.44 5.25 12.99
CA VAL A 129 2.91 4.03 12.36
C VAL A 129 1.49 4.31 11.87
N ALA A 130 1.31 4.40 10.55
CA ALA A 130 0.05 4.72 9.88
C ALA A 130 -0.26 3.72 8.75
N THR A 131 -0.07 2.43 9.03
CA THR A 131 -0.19 1.31 8.07
C THR A 131 -1.63 1.01 7.65
N GLY A 132 -2.63 1.57 8.35
CA GLY A 132 -4.04 1.29 8.10
C GLY A 132 -4.45 -0.09 8.60
N ALA A 133 -5.47 -0.67 7.97
CA ALA A 133 -6.00 -1.99 8.29
C ALA A 133 -6.25 -2.79 6.99
N SER A 134 -6.09 -4.11 7.07
CA SER A 134 -6.43 -5.03 6.00
C SER A 134 -7.86 -5.56 6.12
N GLN A 135 -8.34 -6.22 5.06
CA GLN A 135 -9.59 -6.97 5.11
C GLN A 135 -9.48 -8.10 6.13
N SER A 136 -10.51 -8.27 6.96
CA SER A 136 -10.65 -9.40 7.87
C SER A 136 -11.76 -10.32 7.38
N TYR A 137 -11.47 -11.62 7.32
CA TYR A 137 -12.45 -12.67 7.05
C TYR A 137 -12.85 -13.45 8.32
N PHE A 138 -12.60 -12.87 9.51
CA PHE A 138 -13.03 -13.43 10.81
C PHE A 138 -12.68 -14.91 11.01
N GLY A 139 -11.46 -15.29 10.62
CA GLY A 139 -10.95 -16.66 10.73
C GLY A 139 -11.26 -17.58 9.55
N ARG A 140 -11.90 -17.07 8.49
CA ARG A 140 -12.26 -17.83 7.28
C ARG A 140 -11.51 -17.32 6.05
N ALA A 141 -10.19 -17.50 6.03
CA ALA A 141 -9.34 -17.00 4.95
C ALA A 141 -9.72 -17.54 3.56
N GLU A 142 -10.34 -18.73 3.50
CA GLU A 142 -10.87 -19.34 2.28
C GLU A 142 -11.91 -18.47 1.56
N PHE A 143 -12.59 -17.56 2.27
CA PHE A 143 -13.57 -16.66 1.66
C PHE A 143 -12.94 -15.63 0.71
N ALA A 144 -11.64 -15.32 0.86
CA ALA A 144 -10.96 -14.34 0.04
C ALA A 144 -10.95 -14.71 -1.47
N GLU A 145 -11.01 -16.00 -1.80
CA GLU A 145 -11.06 -16.48 -3.17
C GLU A 145 -12.39 -16.08 -3.87
N HIS A 146 -13.49 -16.21 -3.14
CA HIS A 146 -14.84 -16.03 -3.68
C HIS A 146 -15.41 -14.63 -3.44
N ALA A 147 -15.05 -14.00 -2.33
CA ALA A 147 -15.53 -12.69 -1.90
C ALA A 147 -14.32 -11.75 -1.73
N PRO A 148 -13.79 -11.18 -2.82
CA PRO A 148 -12.68 -10.24 -2.73
C PRO A 148 -13.10 -9.01 -1.92
N GLY A 149 -12.12 -8.40 -1.23
CA GLY A 149 -12.32 -7.18 -0.48
C GLY A 149 -12.59 -5.96 -1.36
N LEU A 150 -12.69 -4.79 -0.74
CA LEU A 150 -12.71 -3.49 -1.42
C LEU A 150 -11.88 -2.48 -0.61
N LYS A 151 -10.58 -2.75 -0.49
CA LYS A 151 -9.61 -1.97 0.31
C LYS A 151 -8.45 -1.43 -0.51
N SER A 152 -8.18 -2.03 -1.66
CA SER A 152 -7.09 -1.66 -2.56
C SER A 152 -7.61 -1.30 -3.96
N ILE A 153 -6.73 -0.71 -4.78
CA ILE A 153 -7.03 -0.48 -6.20
C ILE A 153 -7.18 -1.82 -6.92
N ASP A 154 -6.32 -2.78 -6.62
CA ASP A 154 -6.35 -4.11 -7.22
C ASP A 154 -7.68 -4.83 -6.91
N ASP A 155 -8.18 -4.68 -5.68
CA ASP A 155 -9.50 -5.19 -5.27
C ASP A 155 -10.62 -4.61 -6.14
N ALA A 156 -10.63 -3.29 -6.35
CA ALA A 156 -11.63 -2.63 -7.17
C ALA A 156 -11.54 -3.05 -8.64
N LEU A 157 -10.33 -3.20 -9.18
CA LEU A 157 -10.12 -3.65 -10.55
C LEU A 157 -10.55 -5.11 -10.76
N GLU A 158 -10.27 -5.98 -9.79
CA GLU A 158 -10.72 -7.37 -9.76
C GLU A 158 -12.25 -7.46 -9.74
N LEU A 159 -12.90 -6.71 -8.82
CA LEU A 159 -14.36 -6.64 -8.74
C LEU A 159 -14.98 -6.14 -10.04
N ARG A 160 -14.41 -5.09 -10.65
CA ARG A 160 -14.86 -4.58 -11.94
C ARG A 160 -14.78 -5.64 -13.03
N GLY A 161 -13.67 -6.37 -13.09
CA GLY A 161 -13.48 -7.50 -14.01
C GLY A 161 -14.54 -8.58 -13.83
N ARG A 162 -14.84 -8.97 -12.57
CA ARG A 162 -15.89 -9.94 -12.27
C ARG A 162 -17.29 -9.44 -12.64
N ILE A 163 -17.62 -8.19 -12.33
CA ILE A 163 -18.94 -7.61 -12.62
C ILE A 163 -19.17 -7.53 -14.12
N PHE A 164 -18.24 -6.95 -14.87
CA PHE A 164 -18.40 -6.80 -16.33
C PHE A 164 -18.28 -8.14 -17.04
N GLY A 165 -17.36 -9.00 -16.61
CA GLY A 165 -17.25 -10.36 -17.14
C GLY A 165 -18.54 -11.18 -16.92
N ALA A 166 -19.25 -10.97 -15.81
CA ALA A 166 -20.53 -11.62 -15.57
C ALA A 166 -21.61 -11.17 -16.57
N PHE A 167 -21.63 -9.90 -16.98
CA PHE A 167 -22.52 -9.41 -18.03
C PHE A 167 -22.19 -10.04 -19.39
N GLU A 168 -20.93 -10.05 -19.79
CA GLU A 168 -20.50 -10.67 -21.06
C GLU A 168 -20.85 -12.17 -21.12
N LEU A 169 -20.62 -12.90 -20.03
CA LEU A 169 -20.96 -14.32 -19.95
C LEU A 169 -22.47 -14.57 -19.90
N ALA A 170 -23.26 -13.62 -19.38
CA ALA A 170 -24.72 -13.73 -19.34
C ALA A 170 -25.34 -13.61 -20.73
N GLU A 171 -24.76 -12.80 -21.62
CA GLU A 171 -25.20 -12.67 -23.02
C GLU A 171 -25.02 -13.97 -23.81
N LEU A 172 -23.98 -14.75 -23.49
CA LEU A 172 -23.71 -16.03 -24.14
C LEU A 172 -24.54 -17.20 -23.57
N GLU A 173 -25.35 -16.96 -22.53
CA GLU A 173 -26.00 -18.02 -21.76
C GLU A 173 -27.45 -18.27 -22.21
N GLU A 174 -27.68 -19.44 -22.78
CA GLU A 174 -29.00 -19.86 -23.28
C GLU A 174 -29.95 -20.25 -22.14
N ASP A 175 -29.46 -20.98 -21.11
CA ASP A 175 -30.27 -21.38 -19.96
C ASP A 175 -30.67 -20.16 -19.12
N PRO A 176 -31.98 -19.83 -19.03
CA PRO A 176 -32.43 -18.68 -18.25
C PRO A 176 -32.04 -18.74 -16.77
N ARG A 177 -31.92 -19.94 -16.18
CA ARG A 177 -31.50 -20.10 -14.78
C ARG A 177 -30.02 -19.82 -14.61
N ALA A 178 -29.17 -20.33 -15.52
CA ALA A 178 -27.74 -20.02 -15.53
C ALA A 178 -27.49 -18.52 -15.74
N ARG A 179 -28.21 -17.89 -16.68
CA ARG A 179 -28.13 -16.46 -16.92
C ARG A 179 -28.49 -15.64 -15.67
N ALA A 180 -29.59 -15.99 -15.00
CA ALA A 180 -29.98 -15.36 -13.74
C ALA A 180 -28.91 -15.50 -12.64
N ARG A 181 -28.25 -16.67 -12.53
CA ARG A 181 -27.15 -16.86 -11.57
C ARG A 181 -25.97 -15.94 -11.85
N ARG A 182 -25.60 -15.73 -13.12
CA ARG A 182 -24.51 -14.81 -13.50
C ARG A 182 -24.80 -13.37 -13.14
N LEU A 183 -26.06 -12.96 -13.23
CA LEU A 183 -26.52 -11.60 -12.93
C LEU A 183 -26.85 -11.38 -11.45
N THR A 184 -26.56 -12.36 -10.58
CA THR A 184 -26.80 -12.25 -9.15
C THR A 184 -25.52 -11.83 -8.42
N PHE A 185 -25.57 -10.68 -7.75
CA PHE A 185 -24.47 -10.15 -6.95
C PHE A 185 -24.86 -10.12 -5.47
N ALA A 186 -23.96 -10.56 -4.60
CA ALA A 186 -24.14 -10.50 -3.15
C ALA A 186 -23.09 -9.58 -2.53
N VAL A 187 -23.53 -8.62 -1.73
CA VAL A 187 -22.66 -7.71 -0.97
C VAL A 187 -22.78 -8.08 0.51
N VAL A 188 -21.66 -8.46 1.13
CA VAL A 188 -21.63 -8.87 2.53
C VAL A 188 -21.12 -7.70 3.37
N GLY A 189 -22.01 -7.17 4.22
CA GLY A 189 -21.75 -6.01 5.06
C GLY A 189 -22.60 -4.81 4.63
N ALA A 190 -23.26 -4.17 5.60
CA ALA A 190 -24.11 -2.99 5.40
C ALA A 190 -23.49 -1.71 5.99
N GLY A 191 -22.18 -1.72 6.21
CA GLY A 191 -21.43 -0.53 6.59
C GLY A 191 -21.22 0.40 5.38
N ALA A 192 -20.83 1.65 5.65
CA ALA A 192 -20.59 2.63 4.59
C ALA A 192 -19.47 2.22 3.61
N THR A 193 -18.52 1.42 4.12
CA THR A 193 -17.28 0.87 3.52
C THR A 193 -16.48 1.81 2.62
#